data_AF-A0A8J7ZQ05-F1
#
_entry.id   AF-A0A8J7ZQ05-F1
#
_cell.length_a   1.000
_cell.length_b   1.000
_cell.length_c   1.000
_cell.angle_alpha   90.00
_cell.angle_beta   90.00
_cell.angle_gamma   90.00
#
_symmetry.space_group_name_H-M   'P 1'
#
loop_
_entity.id
_entity.type
_entity.pdbx_description
1 polymer ?
#
loop_
_entity_poly.entity_id
_entity_poly.type
_entity_poly.pdbx_seq_one_letter_code
_entity_poly.pdbx_strand_id
1 'polypeptide(L)' 'MNEPIAETTDRSMPDRPDLDQYVSYSDDGDTVICDRENPSAWVRSDDLRPVER' A
#
# COMPACT_ATOMS: atom_id res chain seq x y z
N MET A 1 -15.62 29.15 24.20
CA MET A 1 -14.41 29.45 23.41
C MET A 1 -14.12 28.19 22.65
N ASN A 2 -14.45 28.17 21.36
CA ASN A 2 -14.41 26.98 20.53
C ASN A 2 -13.25 27.19 19.57
N GLU A 3 -12.17 26.43 19.77
CA GLU A 3 -11.00 26.48 18.89
C GLU A 3 -11.35 25.79 17.57
N PRO A 4 -11.09 26.42 16.41
CA PRO A 4 -11.28 25.75 15.14
C PRO A 4 -10.23 24.65 14.99
N ILE A 5 -10.68 23.40 14.84
CA ILE A 5 -9.83 22.30 14.38
C ILE A 5 -9.17 22.73 13.07
N ALA A 6 -7.85 22.85 13.07
CA ALA A 6 -7.08 23.12 11.88
C ALA A 6 -7.29 21.97 10.90
N GLU A 7 -8.07 22.25 9.84
CA GLU A 7 -8.15 21.41 8.67
C GLU A 7 -6.75 21.34 8.05
N THR A 8 -5.99 20.32 8.45
CA THR A 8 -4.72 20.00 7.80
C THR A 8 -5.09 19.27 6.53
N THR A 9 -5.56 20.03 5.54
CA THR A 9 -5.56 19.60 4.14
C THR A 9 -4.08 19.54 3.71
N ASP A 10 -3.40 18.46 4.12
CA ASP A 10 -2.16 18.04 3.48
C ASP A 10 -2.57 17.42 2.13
N ARG A 11 -2.74 18.30 1.14
CA ARG A 11 -3.01 17.95 -0.26
C ARG A 11 -1.72 17.86 -1.09
N SER A 12 -0.58 17.68 -0.44
CA SER A 12 0.57 17.09 -1.10
C SER A 12 0.28 15.60 -1.21
N MET A 13 -0.47 15.19 -2.23
CA MET A 13 -0.38 13.79 -2.66
C MET A 13 1.10 13.52 -2.85
N PRO A 14 1.74 12.65 -2.05
CA PRO A 14 3.12 12.29 -2.31
C PRO A 14 3.17 11.81 -3.75
N ASP A 15 4.23 12.20 -4.46
CA ASP A 15 4.57 11.68 -5.79
C ASP A 15 4.17 10.21 -5.81
N ARG A 16 3.18 9.87 -6.65
CA ARG A 16 2.50 8.57 -6.57
C ARG A 16 3.59 7.51 -6.58
N PRO A 17 3.71 6.69 -5.51
CA PRO A 17 4.88 5.84 -5.36
C PRO A 17 5.04 5.01 -6.63
N ASP A 18 6.25 5.01 -7.20
CA ASP A 18 6.54 4.14 -8.32
C ASP A 18 6.35 2.70 -7.85
N LEU A 19 5.46 1.98 -8.52
CA LEU A 19 5.12 0.60 -8.16
C LEU A 19 5.79 -0.40 -9.11
N ASP A 20 6.51 0.06 -10.14
CA ASP A 20 7.12 -0.84 -11.13
C ASP A 20 8.26 -1.65 -10.50
N GLN A 21 8.93 -1.10 -9.47
CA GLN A 21 9.94 -1.83 -8.69
C GLN A 21 9.39 -3.05 -7.94
N TYR A 22 8.07 -3.16 -7.76
CA TYR A 22 7.46 -4.28 -7.06
C TYR A 22 7.02 -5.37 -8.03
N VAL A 23 7.02 -6.61 -7.54
CA VAL A 23 6.45 -7.76 -8.24
C VAL A 23 5.44 -8.45 -7.33
N SER A 24 4.30 -8.84 -7.91
CA SER A 24 3.29 -9.63 -7.22
C SER A 24 3.27 -11.06 -7.76
N TYR A 25 3.20 -12.05 -6.88
CA TYR A 25 3.02 -13.45 -7.25
C TYR A 25 2.13 -14.16 -6.24
N SER A 26 1.60 -15.32 -6.65
CA SER A 26 0.79 -16.17 -5.78
C SER A 26 1.65 -17.23 -5.11
N ASP A 27 1.54 -17.35 -3.80
CA ASP A 27 2.21 -18.37 -2.98
C ASP A 27 1.17 -19.03 -2.07
N ASP A 28 0.95 -20.34 -2.24
CA ASP A 28 -0.04 -21.12 -1.46
C ASP A 28 -1.47 -20.55 -1.43
N GLY A 29 -1.88 -19.86 -2.50
CA GLY A 29 -3.20 -19.21 -2.58
C GLY A 29 -3.24 -17.78 -2.05
N ASP A 30 -2.15 -17.31 -1.43
CA ASP A 30 -2.00 -15.94 -0.96
C ASP A 30 -1.29 -15.06 -1.99
N THR A 31 -1.49 -13.74 -1.89
CA THR A 31 -0.78 -12.77 -2.73
C THR A 31 0.42 -12.21 -1.99
N VAL A 32 1.61 -12.34 -2.59
CA VAL A 32 2.84 -11.75 -2.08
C VAL A 32 3.26 -10.60 -2.97
N ILE A 33 3.62 -9.48 -2.37
CA ILE A 33 4.23 -8.31 -3.05
C ILE A 33 5.66 -8.19 -2.53
N CYS A 34 6.62 -8.16 -3.43
CA CYS A 34 8.06 -8.15 -3.12
C CYS A 34 8.79 -7.06 -3.90
N ASP A 35 9.81 -6.47 -3.29
CA ASP A 35 10.73 -5.53 -3.93
C ASP A 35 11.73 -6.27 -4.83
N ARG A 36 11.87 -5.85 -6.09
CA ARG A 36 12.79 -6.49 -7.04
C ARG A 36 14.26 -6.29 -6.68
N GLU A 37 14.61 -5.17 -6.05
CA GLU A 37 15.99 -4.83 -5.71
C GLU A 37 16.41 -5.42 -4.35
N ASN A 38 15.44 -5.61 -3.44
CA ASN A 38 15.64 -6.09 -2.08
C ASN A 38 14.62 -7.20 -1.76
N PRO A 39 14.86 -8.46 -2.16
CA PRO A 39 13.88 -9.54 -2.06
C PRO A 39 13.54 -9.97 -0.62
N SER A 40 14.26 -9.47 0.38
CA SER A 40 13.92 -9.63 1.79
C SER A 40 12.82 -8.67 2.28
N ALA A 41 12.50 -7.64 1.50
CA ALA A 41 11.41 -6.70 1.76
C ALA A 41 10.14 -7.16 1.01
N TRP A 42 9.24 -7.82 1.74
CA TRP A 42 8.00 -8.36 1.18
C TRP A 42 6.84 -8.25 2.17
N VAL A 43 5.63 -8.28 1.62
CA VAL A 43 4.36 -8.40 2.35
C VAL A 43 3.52 -9.51 1.73
N ARG A 44 2.83 -10.29 2.57
CA ARG A 44 1.87 -11.32 2.14
C ARG A 44 0.47 -10.93 2.62
N SER A 45 -0.50 -11.14 1.75
CA SER A 45 -1.92 -10.95 2.04
C SER A 45 -2.63 -12.29 1.88
N ASP A 46 -3.17 -12.79 2.98
CA ASP A 46 -4.04 -13.97 3.04
C ASP A 46 -5.54 -13.63 2.96
N ASP A 47 -5.88 -12.34 2.98
CA ASP A 47 -7.27 -11.90 2.85
C ASP A 47 -7.71 -11.94 1.37
N LEU A 48 -8.52 -12.94 1.04
CA LEU A 48 -9.07 -13.14 -0.30
C LEU A 48 -10.43 -12.46 -0.52
N ARG A 49 -10.87 -11.61 0.41
CA ARG A 49 -12.19 -10.98 0.30
C ARG A 49 -12.14 -9.92 -0.81
N PRO A 50 -13.16 -9.87 -1.68
CA PRO A 50 -13.27 -8.79 -2.65
C PRO A 50 -13.41 -7.45 -1.91
N VAL A 51 -12.69 -6.44 -2.40
CA VAL A 51 -12.83 -5.07 -1.90
C VAL A 51 -14.20 -4.53 -2.31
N GLU A 52 -15.05 -4.21 -1.33
CA GLU A 52 -16.31 -3.52 -1.57
C GLU A 52 -16.02 -2.06 -1.96
N ARG A 53 -16.69 -1.57 -3.02
CA ARG A 53 -16.39 -0.30 -3.69
C ARG A 53 -17.37 0.80 -3.33
#